data_AF-A0A521FID4-F1
#
_entry.id   AF-A0A521FID4-F1
#
_cell.length_a   1.000
_cell.length_b   1.000
_cell.length_c   1.000
_cell.angle_alpha   90.00
_cell.angle_beta   90.00
_cell.angle_gamma   90.00
#
_symmetry.space_group_name_H-M   'P 1'
#
loop_
_entity.id
_entity.type
_entity.pdbx_description
1 polymer ?
#
loop_
_entity_poly.entity_id
_entity_poly.type
_entity_poly.pdbx_seq_one_letter_code
_entity_poly.pdbx_strand_id
1 'polypeptide(L)'
;MPFLFWGRYKPISKHNPRKYQVIEGNGSFTQDVVGESRFQNNLYKICGGKTRDGHRKVCVACLLPEPKNRHDANAIAVYIENRRVGYIPIEDSCRASEFLNHKPATAYAIILGGWRRSFFNRGHFGVKLDIDLGNNDS
;
A
#
# COMPACT_ATOMS: atom_id res chain seq x y z
N MET A 1 -19.54 -5.40 -25.33
CA MET A 1 -20.67 -5.62 -24.39
C MET A 1 -20.10 -5.67 -22.96
N PRO A 2 -20.74 -5.07 -21.94
CA PRO A 2 -20.50 -3.70 -21.50
C PRO A 2 -19.95 -3.56 -20.06
N PHE A 3 -19.42 -2.37 -19.78
CA PHE A 3 -19.11 -1.77 -18.48
C PHE A 3 -20.10 -2.15 -17.37
N LEU A 4 -19.62 -2.58 -16.19
CA LEU A 4 -20.33 -2.66 -14.89
C LEU A 4 -19.27 -3.20 -13.88
N PHE A 5 -18.84 -2.60 -12.77
CA PHE A 5 -19.37 -1.62 -11.84
C PHE A 5 -18.18 -0.89 -11.20
N TRP A 6 -18.05 0.43 -11.41
CA TRP A 6 -17.28 1.28 -10.49
C TRP A 6 -18.21 1.70 -9.36
N GLY A 7 -18.44 0.76 -8.43
CA GLY A 7 -19.13 1.01 -7.18
C GLY A 7 -18.28 1.93 -6.32
N ARG A 8 -18.55 3.23 -6.44
CA ARG A 8 -18.17 4.34 -5.53
C ARG A 8 -17.49 3.87 -4.25
N TYR A 9 -16.16 3.67 -4.31
CA TYR A 9 -15.35 3.40 -3.13
C TYR A 9 -15.49 4.61 -2.21
N LYS A 10 -16.26 4.47 -1.14
CA LYS A 10 -16.29 5.49 -0.08
C LYS A 10 -14.97 5.36 0.68
N PRO A 11 -14.09 6.38 0.70
CA PRO A 11 -12.94 6.35 1.59
C PRO A 11 -13.46 6.30 3.03
N ILE A 12 -13.32 5.16 3.69
CA ILE A 12 -13.54 5.05 5.13
C ILE A 12 -12.28 5.62 5.79
N SER A 13 -12.23 6.94 5.91
CA SER A 13 -11.16 7.60 6.65
C SER A 13 -11.69 8.08 8.00
N LYS A 14 -11.24 7.42 9.07
CA LYS A 14 -11.20 8.03 10.42
C LYS A 14 -10.11 9.11 10.54
N HIS A 15 -9.42 9.45 9.46
CA HIS A 15 -8.50 10.59 9.38
C HIS A 15 -9.14 11.74 8.63
N ASN A 16 -9.03 12.94 9.19
CA ASN A 16 -9.56 14.18 8.62
C ASN A 16 -9.05 14.34 7.16
N PRO A 17 -9.91 14.25 6.13
CA PRO A 17 -9.49 14.27 4.72
C PRO A 17 -8.85 15.60 4.30
N ARG A 18 -8.85 16.63 5.17
CA ARG A 18 -8.19 17.92 4.94
C ARG A 18 -6.70 17.97 5.30
N LYS A 19 -6.08 16.88 5.79
CA LYS A 19 -4.71 16.95 6.36
C LYS A 19 -3.61 16.33 5.50
N TYR A 20 -3.93 15.50 4.52
CA TYR A 20 -2.93 14.77 3.72
C TYR A 20 -3.16 14.99 2.23
N GLN A 21 -2.06 15.07 1.48
CA GLN A 21 -2.11 15.11 0.03
C GLN A 21 -2.67 13.79 -0.49
N VAL A 22 -3.59 13.85 -1.45
CA VAL A 22 -4.05 12.66 -2.17
C VAL A 22 -3.19 12.50 -3.42
N ILE A 23 -2.57 11.34 -3.56
CA ILE A 23 -1.81 10.94 -4.74
C ILE A 23 -2.74 10.12 -5.62
N GLU A 24 -2.93 10.58 -6.86
CA GLU A 24 -3.67 9.85 -7.88
C GLU A 24 -2.67 9.07 -8.74
N GLY A 25 -2.83 7.75 -8.78
CA GLY A 25 -2.13 6.89 -9.72
C GLY A 25 -2.94 6.68 -11.01
N ASN A 26 -2.42 5.85 -11.90
CA ASN A 26 -3.04 5.52 -13.18
C ASN A 26 -3.89 4.22 -13.13
N GLY A 27 -4.05 3.63 -11.95
CA GLY A 27 -4.79 2.39 -11.71
C GLY A 27 -4.00 1.11 -11.98
N SER A 28 -2.70 1.20 -12.30
CA SER A 28 -1.87 0.04 -12.63
C SER A 28 -1.31 -0.71 -11.42
N PHE A 29 -1.26 -0.06 -10.25
CA PHE A 29 -0.70 -0.62 -9.01
C PHE A 29 0.71 -1.22 -9.22
N THR A 30 1.63 -0.45 -9.80
CA THR A 30 2.99 -0.92 -10.15
C THR A 30 3.99 -0.79 -9.02
N GLN A 31 3.82 0.18 -8.11
CA GLN A 31 4.76 0.40 -7.02
C GLN A 31 4.64 -0.69 -5.95
N ASP A 32 5.68 -1.50 -5.80
CA ASP A 32 5.74 -2.51 -4.75
C ASP A 32 5.93 -1.88 -3.36
N VAL A 33 5.41 -2.57 -2.35
CA VAL A 33 5.72 -2.32 -0.94
C VAL A 33 6.65 -3.44 -0.48
N VAL A 34 7.63 -3.12 0.35
CA VAL A 34 8.57 -4.12 0.90
C VAL A 34 8.45 -4.24 2.41
N GLY A 35 9.01 -5.33 2.92
CA GLY A 35 9.01 -5.64 4.35
C GLY A 35 7.68 -6.15 4.87
N GLU A 36 6.71 -6.49 4.00
CA GLU A 36 5.39 -6.96 4.45
C GLU A 36 5.47 -8.30 5.18
N SER A 37 6.56 -9.06 5.01
CA SER A 37 6.86 -10.26 5.79
C SER A 37 6.82 -10.00 7.30
N ARG A 38 7.29 -8.83 7.75
CA ARG A 38 7.25 -8.39 9.16
C ARG A 38 5.85 -8.00 9.62
N PHE A 39 4.93 -7.74 8.70
CA PHE A 39 3.60 -7.20 8.97
C PHE A 39 2.46 -8.12 8.49
N GLN A 40 2.74 -9.40 8.22
CA GLN A 40 1.73 -10.37 7.78
C GLN A 40 0.54 -10.49 8.74
N ASN A 41 0.75 -10.33 10.05
CA ASN A 41 -0.34 -10.34 11.03
C ASN A 41 -1.26 -9.10 10.91
N ASN A 42 -0.72 -7.95 10.52
CA ASN A 42 -1.52 -6.75 10.27
C ASN A 42 -2.37 -6.91 9.02
N LEU A 43 -1.77 -7.40 7.93
CA LEU A 43 -2.48 -7.70 6.68
C LEU A 43 -3.55 -8.78 6.88
N TYR A 44 -3.25 -9.81 7.66
CA TYR A 44 -4.23 -10.82 8.07
C TYR A 44 -5.46 -10.18 8.75
N LYS A 45 -5.25 -9.23 9.68
CA LYS A 45 -6.35 -8.53 10.37
C LYS A 45 -7.16 -7.64 9.43
N ILE A 46 -6.50 -6.91 8.53
CA ILE A 46 -7.15 -6.03 7.52
C ILE A 46 -8.03 -6.83 6.56
N CYS A 47 -7.58 -8.04 6.19
CA CYS A 47 -8.29 -8.90 5.25
C CYS A 47 -9.29 -9.86 5.91
N GLY A 48 -9.38 -9.90 7.25
CA GLY A 48 -10.23 -10.86 7.96
C GLY A 48 -9.74 -12.30 7.87
N GLY A 49 -8.45 -12.49 7.62
CA GLY A 49 -7.81 -13.79 7.53
C GLY A 49 -7.44 -14.24 6.11
N LYS A 50 -6.94 -15.47 5.99
CA LYS A 50 -6.61 -16.08 4.69
C LYS A 50 -7.83 -16.78 4.10
N THR A 51 -8.00 -16.71 2.78
CA THR A 51 -9.06 -17.41 2.02
C THR A 51 -8.44 -18.51 1.16
N ARG A 52 -9.24 -19.39 0.55
CA ARG A 52 -8.70 -20.44 -0.33
C ARG A 52 -7.96 -19.88 -1.55
N ASP A 53 -8.52 -18.84 -2.15
CA ASP A 53 -8.06 -18.27 -3.43
C ASP A 53 -7.23 -16.98 -3.23
N GLY A 54 -7.15 -16.49 -1.98
CA GLY A 54 -6.47 -15.26 -1.63
C GLY A 54 -7.37 -14.04 -1.75
N HIS A 55 -6.74 -12.88 -1.67
CA HIS A 55 -7.37 -11.57 -1.68
C HIS A 55 -6.91 -10.78 -2.90
N ARG A 56 -7.83 -9.96 -3.38
CA ARG A 56 -7.57 -8.85 -4.30
C ARG A 56 -8.38 -7.65 -3.80
N LYS A 57 -7.92 -7.04 -2.71
CA LYS A 57 -8.65 -5.99 -1.96
C LYS A 57 -8.06 -4.63 -2.26
N VAL A 58 -8.81 -3.78 -2.97
CA VAL A 58 -8.48 -2.36 -3.15
C VAL A 58 -8.81 -1.59 -1.87
N CYS A 59 -7.92 -0.71 -1.45
CA CYS A 59 -8.03 0.09 -0.23
C CYS A 59 -7.25 1.41 -0.35
N VAL A 60 -7.32 2.24 0.70
CA VAL A 60 -6.54 3.47 0.82
C VAL A 60 -5.38 3.22 1.75
N ALA A 61 -4.17 3.53 1.30
CA ALA A 61 -2.96 3.55 2.10
C ALA A 61 -2.59 4.97 2.52
N CYS A 62 -2.05 5.12 3.72
CA CYS A 62 -1.39 6.33 4.19
C CYS A 62 0.13 6.13 4.09
N LEU A 63 0.81 7.09 3.48
CA LEU A 63 2.26 7.15 3.31
C LEU A 63 2.80 8.16 4.31
N LEU A 64 3.63 7.69 5.25
CA LEU A 64 4.17 8.51 6.32
C LEU A 64 5.71 8.54 6.22
N PRO A 65 6.31 9.66 5.81
CA PRO A 65 7.76 9.85 5.88
C PRO A 65 8.29 9.71 7.31
N GLU A 66 9.40 8.99 7.48
CA GLU A 66 10.12 8.80 8.75
C GLU A 66 11.54 9.41 8.67
N PRO A 67 11.70 10.75 8.62
CA PRO A 67 13.01 11.41 8.44
C PRO A 67 14.01 11.20 9.58
N LYS A 68 13.57 10.61 10.69
CA LYS A 68 14.39 10.23 11.85
C LYS A 68 14.69 8.73 11.90
N ASN A 69 14.36 7.98 10.86
CA ASN A 69 14.67 6.57 10.77
C ASN A 69 16.20 6.38 10.68
N ARG A 70 16.74 5.48 11.50
CA ARG A 70 18.19 5.28 11.67
C ARG A 70 18.86 4.60 10.47
N HIS A 71 18.08 3.93 9.62
CA HIS A 71 18.58 3.18 8.48
C HIS A 71 18.50 4.00 7.18
N ASP A 72 17.41 4.76 7.02
CA ASP A 72 17.13 5.52 5.81
C ASP A 72 16.31 6.78 6.16
N ALA A 73 16.89 7.97 5.95
CA ALA A 73 16.23 9.24 6.21
C ALA A 73 15.08 9.55 5.22
N ASN A 74 15.00 8.82 4.10
CA ASN A 74 13.92 8.91 3.13
C ASN A 74 12.87 7.80 3.30
N ALA A 75 12.96 7.01 4.37
CA ALA A 75 12.03 5.90 4.59
C ALA A 75 10.59 6.42 4.65
N ILE A 76 9.71 5.82 3.85
CA ILE A 76 8.27 6.09 3.86
C ILE A 76 7.54 4.84 4.32
N ALA A 77 6.93 4.91 5.50
CA ALA A 77 6.13 3.82 6.06
C ALA A 77 4.74 3.80 5.43
N VAL A 78 4.27 2.61 5.06
CA VAL A 78 2.95 2.39 4.45
C VAL A 78 1.99 1.85 5.50
N TYR A 79 0.85 2.50 5.65
CA TYR A 79 -0.22 2.14 6.59
C TYR A 79 -1.54 1.89 5.88
N ILE A 80 -2.26 0.86 6.29
CA ILE A 80 -3.63 0.57 5.86
C ILE A 80 -4.47 0.32 7.11
N GLU A 81 -5.64 0.94 7.22
CA GLU A 81 -6.51 0.85 8.41
C GLU A 81 -5.74 1.08 9.73
N ASN A 82 -4.88 2.11 9.75
CA ASN A 82 -4.01 2.49 10.88
C ASN A 82 -2.98 1.43 11.31
N ARG A 83 -2.71 0.42 10.47
CA ARG A 83 -1.70 -0.61 10.73
C ARG A 83 -0.57 -0.47 9.71
N ARG A 84 0.67 -0.47 10.18
CA ARG A 84 1.85 -0.52 9.30
C ARG A 84 1.84 -1.86 8.55
N VAL A 85 1.98 -1.80 7.24
CA VAL A 85 2.00 -2.97 6.36
C VAL A 85 3.33 -3.16 5.64
N GLY A 86 4.17 -2.13 5.59
CA GLY A 86 5.49 -2.19 4.99
C GLY A 86 6.07 -0.80 4.79
N TYR A 87 6.98 -0.70 3.83
CA TYR A 87 7.69 0.51 3.45
C TYR A 87 7.75 0.63 1.92
N ILE A 88 7.96 1.86 1.43
CA ILE A 88 8.46 2.05 0.07
C ILE A 88 9.85 1.38 -0.04
N PRO A 89 10.16 0.68 -1.16
CA PRO A 89 11.48 0.12 -1.42
C PRO A 89 12.58 1.17 -1.26
N ILE A 90 13.75 0.76 -0.77
CA ILE A 90 14.84 1.69 -0.48
C ILE A 90 15.35 2.37 -1.77
N GLU A 91 15.33 1.64 -2.88
CA GLU A 91 15.64 2.10 -4.23
C GLU A 91 14.70 3.22 -4.72
N ASP A 92 13.46 3.26 -4.24
CA ASP A 92 12.45 4.26 -4.58
C ASP A 92 12.31 5.35 -3.51
N SER A 93 12.87 5.15 -2.31
CA SER A 93 12.65 5.97 -1.12
C SER A 93 12.92 7.46 -1.35
N CYS A 94 14.06 7.81 -1.97
CA CYS A 94 14.46 9.20 -2.24
C CYS A 94 13.45 9.88 -3.19
N ARG A 95 13.18 9.24 -4.33
CA ARG A 95 12.24 9.73 -5.34
C ARG A 95 10.83 9.89 -4.78
N ALA A 96 10.37 8.89 -4.01
CA ALA A 96 9.08 8.96 -3.33
C ALA A 96 9.04 10.08 -2.28
N SER A 97 10.12 10.26 -1.51
CA SER A 97 10.23 11.31 -0.48
C SER A 97 10.14 12.71 -1.10
N GLU A 98 10.83 12.93 -2.21
CA GLU A 98 10.78 14.16 -3.00
C GLU A 98 9.40 14.39 -3.64
N PHE A 99 8.83 13.35 -4.26
CA PHE A 99 7.51 13.40 -4.88
C PHE A 99 6.42 13.76 -3.85
N LEU A 100 6.54 13.23 -2.63
CA LEU A 100 5.64 13.57 -1.51
C LEU A 100 6.01 14.90 -0.82
N ASN A 101 7.06 15.59 -1.27
CA ASN A 101 7.59 16.80 -0.64
C ASN A 101 7.80 16.64 0.88
N HIS A 102 8.29 15.44 1.27
CA HIS A 102 8.49 15.02 2.66
C HIS A 102 7.25 15.14 3.56
N LYS A 103 6.05 15.21 2.97
CA LYS A 103 4.78 15.33 3.68
C LYS A 103 4.02 14.01 3.64
N PRO A 104 3.15 13.75 4.63
CA PRO A 104 2.34 12.56 4.60
C PRO A 104 1.22 12.68 3.56
N ALA A 105 0.90 11.56 2.93
CA ALA A 105 -0.03 11.50 1.82
C ALA A 105 -0.89 10.24 1.88
N THR A 106 -1.90 10.17 1.03
CA THR A 106 -2.73 8.97 0.82
C THR A 106 -2.75 8.57 -0.64
N ALA A 107 -2.71 7.27 -0.92
CA ALA A 107 -2.80 6.71 -2.26
C ALA A 107 -3.72 5.48 -2.26
N TYR A 108 -4.19 5.06 -3.43
CA TYR A 108 -4.81 3.75 -3.55
C TYR A 108 -3.77 2.64 -3.41
N ALA A 109 -4.21 1.52 -2.85
CA ALA A 109 -3.40 0.32 -2.67
C ALA A 109 -4.24 -0.92 -2.98
N ILE A 110 -3.57 -1.99 -3.40
CA ILE A 110 -4.18 -3.30 -3.57
C ILE A 110 -3.44 -4.32 -2.73
N ILE A 111 -4.20 -5.03 -1.89
CA ILE A 111 -3.71 -6.18 -1.14
C ILE A 111 -3.96 -7.43 -1.98
N LEU A 112 -2.89 -8.18 -2.22
CA LEU A 112 -2.87 -9.39 -3.02
C LEU A 112 -2.45 -10.60 -2.15
N GLY A 113 -2.78 -11.80 -2.61
CA GLY A 113 -2.30 -13.04 -1.98
C GLY A 113 -3.05 -13.39 -0.69
N GLY A 114 -2.37 -13.93 0.31
CA GLY A 114 -3.02 -14.39 1.54
C GLY A 114 -3.93 -15.61 1.33
N TRP A 115 -3.56 -16.49 0.41
CA TRP A 115 -4.28 -17.72 0.14
C TRP A 115 -3.86 -18.85 1.10
N ARG A 116 -4.77 -19.77 1.40
CA ARG A 116 -4.54 -20.98 2.18
C ARG A 116 -5.38 -22.11 1.62
N ARG A 117 -4.77 -22.96 0.79
CA ARG A 117 -5.42 -24.13 0.18
C ARG A 117 -5.35 -25.36 1.06
N SER A 118 -4.31 -25.48 1.88
CA SER A 118 -4.16 -26.51 2.92
C SER A 118 -3.27 -25.99 4.06
N PHE A 119 -2.98 -26.83 5.05
CA PHE A 119 -2.08 -26.47 6.16
C PHE A 119 -0.66 -26.12 5.69
N PHE A 120 -0.10 -26.93 4.78
CA PHE A 120 1.25 -26.74 4.22
C PHE A 120 1.27 -25.85 2.98
N ASN A 121 0.11 -25.65 2.32
CA ASN A 121 0.02 -24.86 1.10
C ASN A 121 -0.68 -23.52 1.37
N ARG A 122 0.12 -22.49 1.65
CA ARG A 122 -0.34 -21.12 1.94
C ARG A 122 0.62 -20.07 1.37
N GLY A 123 0.06 -18.94 0.94
CA GLY A 123 0.81 -17.79 0.45
C GLY A 123 0.74 -16.58 1.37
N HIS A 124 1.72 -15.71 1.25
CA HIS A 124 1.76 -14.44 1.98
C HIS A 124 0.85 -13.38 1.34
N PHE A 125 0.48 -12.39 2.14
CA PHE A 125 -0.11 -11.16 1.64
C PHE A 125 1.00 -10.28 1.07
N GLY A 126 0.74 -9.63 -0.06
CA GLY A 126 1.57 -8.57 -0.61
C GLY A 126 0.76 -7.30 -0.82
N VAL A 127 1.44 -6.17 -0.93
CA VAL A 127 0.80 -4.86 -1.16
C VAL A 127 1.46 -4.15 -2.33
N LYS A 128 0.63 -3.59 -3.22
CA LYS A 128 1.09 -2.65 -4.25
C LYS A 128 0.34 -1.34 -4.15
N LEU A 129 1.03 -0.24 -4.42
CA LEU A 129 0.50 1.12 -4.40
C LEU A 129 0.23 1.58 -5.83
N ASP A 130 -0.84 2.36 -5.98
CA ASP A 130 -1.16 3.05 -7.22
C ASP A 130 -0.55 4.45 -7.19
N ILE A 131 0.76 4.50 -7.44
CA ILE A 131 1.54 5.73 -7.49
C ILE A 131 2.43 5.65 -8.73
N ASP A 132 2.41 6.73 -9.51
CA ASP A 132 3.38 6.92 -10.58
C ASP A 132 4.45 7.89 -10.10
N LEU A 133 5.60 7.34 -9.72
CA LEU A 133 6.75 8.14 -9.28
C LEU A 133 7.56 8.71 -10.46
N GLY A 134 7.09 8.56 -11.71
CA GLY A 134 7.75 9.02 -12.94
C GLY A 134 8.94 8.13 -13.34
N ASN A 135 8.86 7.41 -14.47
CA ASN A 135 9.89 6.45 -14.89
C ASN A 135 11.30 7.07 -15.00
N ASN A 136 12.32 6.30 -14.60
CA ASN A 136 13.70 6.47 -15.08
C ASN A 136 13.74 5.95 -16.54
N ASP A 137 13.24 6.72 -17.49
CA ASP A 137 13.55 6.46 -18.89
C ASP A 137 14.95 7.05 -19.15
N SER A 138 15.99 6.25 -18.89
CA SER A 138 17.38 6.50 -19.33
C SER A 138 17.77 5.53 -20.43
#